data_AF-A0A919E9B3-F1
#
_entry.id   AF-A0A919E9B3-F1
#
_cell.length_a   1.000
_cell.length_b   1.000
_cell.length_c   1.000
_cell.angle_alpha   90.00
_cell.angle_beta   90.00
_cell.angle_gamma   90.00
#
_symmetry.space_group_name_H-M   'P 1'
#
loop_
_entity.id
_entity.type
_entity.pdbx_description
1 polymer ?
#
loop_
_entity_poly.entity_id
_entity_poly.type
_entity_poly.pdbx_seq_one_letter_code
_entity_poly.pdbx_strand_id
1 'polypeptide(L)'
;MHGWPWRVGFLIVVFSVVGIRAAIVRNQRVTGLSSTVLAELVAELGPLWHERHQARLVSRDRKRAVGAGARHKLVFVDRLLATLVHLRHGATHDVLACWFGVDRSTITRAIGEVRPLLAERGCTIAPGMRLRTLADVVSHLGESGRTAILDATEIRVRRPAQGTDGRDRFISGKSKQNAVKTMVLTDAAGRLLFCGETRPGSLPGHHPGPRIRAHRPPRYRTLG
;
A
#
# COMPACT_ATOMS: atom_id res chain seq x y z
N MET A 1 -34.07 16.83 -28.43
CA MET A 1 -34.06 15.81 -27.37
C MET A 1 -32.65 15.27 -27.21
N HIS A 2 -31.81 15.88 -26.38
CA HIS A 2 -30.44 15.37 -26.10
C HIS A 2 -30.19 15.45 -24.60
N GLY A 3 -30.52 14.36 -23.89
CA GLY A 3 -30.23 14.19 -22.46
C GLY A 3 -29.14 13.15 -22.27
N TRP A 4 -27.89 13.60 -22.10
CA TRP A 4 -26.71 12.81 -21.70
C TRP A 4 -25.76 13.77 -20.91
N PRO A 5 -24.79 13.36 -20.06
CA PRO A 5 -24.47 12.05 -19.48
C PRO A 5 -24.15 12.10 -17.94
N TRP A 6 -24.52 13.16 -17.22
CA TRP A 6 -23.99 13.43 -15.87
C TRP A 6 -24.46 12.47 -14.76
N ARG A 7 -25.51 11.68 -15.02
CA ARG A 7 -26.08 10.75 -14.02
C ARG A 7 -25.28 9.45 -13.89
N VAL A 8 -24.47 9.08 -14.89
CA VAL A 8 -23.67 7.85 -14.88
C VAL A 8 -22.36 8.03 -14.10
N GLY A 9 -21.72 9.20 -14.21
CA GLY A 9 -20.50 9.51 -13.46
C GLY A 9 -20.70 9.57 -11.93
N PHE A 10 -21.87 10.02 -11.47
CA PHE A 10 -22.19 10.08 -10.04
C PHE A 10 -22.40 8.68 -9.43
N LEU A 11 -22.96 7.74 -10.20
CA LEU A 11 -23.19 6.36 -9.74
C LEU A 11 -21.88 5.55 -9.64
N ILE A 12 -20.92 5.79 -10.54
CA ILE A 12 -19.60 5.12 -10.54
C ILE A 12 -18.73 5.56 -9.35
N VAL A 13 -18.81 6.84 -8.94
CA VAL A 13 -18.02 7.37 -7.80
C VAL A 13 -18.53 6.85 -6.45
N VAL A 14 -19.86 6.70 -6.28
CA VAL A 14 -20.44 6.19 -5.03
C VAL A 14 -20.13 4.70 -4.81
N PHE A 15 -20.06 3.89 -5.88
CA PHE A 15 -19.59 2.50 -5.82
C PHE A 15 -18.08 2.38 -5.53
N SER A 16 -17.27 3.40 -5.88
CA SER A 16 -15.82 3.41 -5.68
C SER A 16 -15.41 3.59 -4.21
N VAL A 17 -16.04 4.51 -3.47
CA VAL A 17 -15.62 4.81 -2.08
C VAL A 17 -15.95 3.68 -1.11
N VAL A 18 -17.12 3.03 -1.26
CA VAL A 18 -17.48 1.85 -0.43
C VAL A 18 -16.53 0.68 -0.70
N GLY A 19 -16.18 0.45 -1.97
CA GLY A 19 -15.20 -0.56 -2.37
C GLY A 19 -13.81 -0.28 -1.80
N ILE A 20 -13.37 0.98 -1.84
CA ILE A 20 -12.07 1.41 -1.32
C ILE A 20 -12.01 1.34 0.20
N ARG A 21 -13.04 1.82 0.92
CA ARG A 21 -13.15 1.65 2.38
C ARG A 21 -13.02 0.19 2.76
N ALA A 22 -13.81 -0.68 2.13
CA ALA A 22 -13.80 -2.11 2.44
C ALA A 22 -12.44 -2.76 2.09
N ALA A 23 -11.77 -2.32 1.02
CA ALA A 23 -10.43 -2.79 0.67
C ALA A 23 -9.36 -2.37 1.70
N ILE A 24 -9.41 -1.13 2.17
CA ILE A 24 -8.48 -0.60 3.19
C ILE A 24 -8.72 -1.32 4.53
N VAL A 25 -9.97 -1.45 4.97
CA VAL A 25 -10.31 -2.08 6.26
C VAL A 25 -9.96 -3.57 6.28
N ARG A 26 -10.15 -4.29 5.17
CA ARG A 26 -9.83 -5.72 5.09
C ARG A 26 -8.34 -6.02 5.02
N ASN A 27 -7.52 -5.04 4.67
CA ASN A 27 -6.10 -5.26 4.43
C ASN A 27 -5.23 -4.48 5.40
N GLN A 28 -4.79 -5.17 6.46
CA GLN A 28 -3.87 -4.62 7.46
C GLN A 28 -2.58 -4.03 6.86
N ARG A 29 -2.21 -4.41 5.63
CA ARG A 29 -1.03 -3.85 4.95
C ARG A 29 -1.25 -2.46 4.38
N VAL A 30 -2.45 -1.88 4.51
CA VAL A 30 -2.74 -0.53 4.03
C VAL A 30 -2.69 0.48 5.18
N THR A 31 -3.21 0.13 6.36
CA THR A 31 -3.18 1.00 7.55
C THR A 31 -2.17 0.56 8.60
N GLY A 32 -1.66 -0.68 8.52
CA GLY A 32 -0.84 -1.30 9.56
C GLY A 32 -1.65 -1.88 10.71
N LEU A 33 -2.98 -1.80 10.67
CA LEU A 33 -3.88 -2.12 11.77
C LEU A 33 -4.87 -3.21 11.38
N SER A 34 -5.27 -4.05 12.34
CA SER A 34 -6.36 -5.00 12.13
C SER A 34 -7.71 -4.27 12.00
N SER A 35 -8.71 -4.94 11.43
CA SER A 35 -10.08 -4.40 11.34
C SER A 35 -10.69 -4.12 12.71
N THR A 36 -10.34 -4.92 13.74
CA THR A 36 -10.78 -4.73 15.12
C THR A 36 -10.21 -3.45 15.73
N VAL A 37 -8.90 -3.23 15.61
CA VAL A 37 -8.25 -2.01 16.10
C VAL A 37 -8.75 -0.77 15.36
N LEU A 38 -9.03 -0.89 14.06
CA LEU A 38 -9.68 0.19 13.30
C LEU A 38 -11.08 0.50 13.84
N ALA A 39 -11.88 -0.50 14.18
CA ALA A 39 -13.22 -0.30 14.75
C ALA A 39 -13.15 0.38 16.12
N GLU A 40 -12.20 -0.02 16.98
CA GLU A 40 -11.93 0.62 18.27
C GLU A 40 -11.53 2.09 18.10
N LEU A 41 -10.62 2.39 17.18
CA LEU A 41 -10.24 3.76 16.83
C LEU A 41 -11.43 4.60 16.37
N VAL A 42 -12.32 4.02 15.56
CA VAL A 42 -13.53 4.72 15.10
C VAL A 42 -14.47 5.00 16.27
N ALA A 43 -14.68 4.02 17.15
CA ALA A 43 -15.57 4.15 18.31
C ALA A 43 -15.06 5.19 19.32
N GLU A 44 -13.74 5.24 19.54
CA GLU A 44 -13.12 6.16 20.49
C GLU A 44 -12.98 7.58 19.93
N LEU A 45 -12.45 7.72 18.72
CA LEU A 45 -12.13 9.04 18.15
C LEU A 45 -13.32 9.70 17.45
N GLY A 46 -14.34 8.93 17.06
CA GLY A 46 -15.53 9.43 16.38
C GLY A 46 -16.29 10.50 17.19
N PRO A 47 -16.64 10.24 18.46
CA PRO A 47 -17.28 11.22 19.33
C PRO A 47 -16.42 12.48 19.55
N LEU A 48 -15.13 12.31 19.86
CA LEU A 48 -14.19 13.42 20.06
C LEU A 48 -14.06 14.31 18.83
N TRP A 49 -14.01 13.69 17.64
CA TRP A 49 -14.02 14.43 16.38
C TRP A 49 -15.33 15.19 16.20
N HIS A 50 -16.47 14.59 16.52
CA HIS A 50 -17.79 15.22 16.39
C HIS A 50 -17.89 16.45 17.31
N GLU A 51 -17.52 16.33 18.57
CA GLU A 51 -17.52 17.43 19.54
C GLU A 51 -16.63 18.59 19.09
N ARG A 52 -15.39 18.31 18.67
CA ARG A 52 -14.48 19.33 18.13
C ARG A 52 -14.99 19.96 16.85
N HIS A 53 -15.64 19.17 16.00
CA HIS A 53 -16.25 19.68 14.79
C HIS A 53 -17.37 20.67 15.13
N GLN A 54 -18.27 20.30 16.04
CA GLN A 54 -19.36 21.17 16.51
C GLN A 54 -18.82 22.43 17.19
N ALA A 55 -17.85 22.31 18.09
CA ALA A 55 -17.22 23.45 18.76
C ALA A 55 -16.64 24.45 17.74
N ARG A 56 -15.99 23.98 16.66
CA ARG A 56 -15.50 24.84 15.57
C ARG A 56 -16.60 25.48 14.73
N LEU A 57 -17.77 24.83 14.61
CA LEU A 57 -18.91 25.41 13.91
C LEU A 57 -19.53 26.55 14.71
N VAL A 58 -19.50 26.46 16.04
CA VAL A 58 -20.08 27.43 16.98
C VAL A 58 -19.11 28.58 17.29
N SER A 59 -17.80 28.32 17.38
CA SER A 59 -16.81 29.33 17.83
C SER A 59 -16.37 30.34 16.77
N ARG A 60 -16.73 30.14 15.49
CA ARG A 60 -16.35 31.08 14.42
C ARG A 60 -17.37 32.20 14.31
N ASP A 61 -16.88 33.44 14.39
CA ASP A 61 -17.65 34.63 14.04
C ASP A 61 -17.99 34.57 12.54
N ARG A 62 -19.23 34.19 12.25
CA ARG A 62 -19.65 33.76 10.92
C ARG A 62 -20.54 34.79 10.26
N LYS A 63 -20.16 35.22 9.05
CA LYS A 63 -21.02 36.01 8.15
C LYS A 63 -22.12 35.18 7.45
N ARG A 64 -22.11 33.84 7.55
CA ARG A 64 -23.07 32.93 6.89
C ARG A 64 -23.56 31.86 7.85
N ALA A 65 -24.83 31.45 7.72
CA ALA A 65 -25.46 30.41 8.53
C ALA A 65 -24.66 29.10 8.55
N VAL A 66 -24.75 28.38 9.67
CA VAL A 66 -24.22 27.01 9.81
C VAL A 66 -24.81 26.15 8.69
N GLY A 67 -23.95 25.55 7.86
CA GLY A 67 -24.36 24.73 6.72
C GLY A 67 -24.23 25.38 5.33
N ALA A 68 -23.89 26.68 5.23
CA ALA A 68 -23.70 27.38 3.95
C ALA A 68 -22.34 27.13 3.26
N GLY A 69 -21.57 26.14 3.72
CA GLY A 69 -20.29 25.72 3.13
C GLY A 69 -20.40 24.41 2.35
N ALA A 70 -19.37 24.05 1.58
CA ALA A 70 -19.32 22.78 0.85
C ALA A 70 -19.63 21.60 1.79
N ARG A 71 -20.60 20.76 1.40
CA ARG A 71 -21.02 19.59 2.20
C ARG A 71 -19.82 18.68 2.44
N HIS A 72 -19.68 18.18 3.66
CA HIS A 72 -18.65 17.21 3.99
C HIS A 72 -18.83 15.93 3.16
N LYS A 73 -17.97 15.74 2.16
CA LYS A 73 -18.00 14.57 1.27
C LYS A 73 -17.47 13.30 1.94
N LEU A 74 -16.72 13.41 3.05
CA LEU A 74 -16.16 12.29 3.81
C LEU A 74 -16.77 12.17 5.20
N VAL A 75 -17.28 10.98 5.52
CA VAL A 75 -17.61 10.58 6.90
C VAL A 75 -16.34 10.36 7.71
N PHE A 76 -16.44 10.33 9.05
CA PHE A 76 -15.26 10.24 9.92
C PHE A 76 -14.37 9.04 9.61
N VAL A 77 -14.96 7.87 9.35
CA VAL A 77 -14.20 6.64 9.02
C VAL A 77 -13.31 6.86 7.81
N ASP A 78 -13.80 7.48 6.73
CA ASP A 78 -13.00 7.71 5.53
C ASP A 78 -11.87 8.71 5.77
N ARG A 79 -12.10 9.71 6.63
CA ARG A 79 -11.05 10.64 7.05
C ARG A 79 -9.96 9.92 7.81
N LEU A 80 -10.35 9.09 8.78
CA LEU A 80 -9.42 8.28 9.57
C LEU A 80 -8.58 7.38 8.66
N LEU A 81 -9.22 6.66 7.74
CA LEU A 81 -8.52 5.79 6.80
C LEU A 81 -7.56 6.57 5.90
N ALA A 82 -7.99 7.70 5.32
CA ALA A 82 -7.11 8.55 4.49
C ALA A 82 -5.89 9.04 5.29
N THR A 83 -6.08 9.45 6.54
CA THR A 83 -4.99 9.87 7.43
C THR A 83 -4.03 8.73 7.76
N LEU A 84 -4.53 7.54 8.09
CA LEU A 84 -3.71 6.38 8.39
C LEU A 84 -2.87 5.95 7.17
N VAL A 85 -3.47 5.94 5.97
CA VAL A 85 -2.74 5.64 4.73
C VAL A 85 -1.68 6.70 4.44
N HIS A 86 -2.00 7.98 4.62
CA HIS A 86 -1.04 9.07 4.46
C HIS A 86 0.15 8.92 5.42
N LEU A 87 -0.12 8.71 6.71
CA LEU A 87 0.91 8.57 7.75
C LEU A 87 1.80 7.35 7.50
N ARG A 88 1.20 6.24 7.07
CA ARG A 88 1.93 5.00 6.85
C ARG A 88 2.71 5.04 5.54
N HIS A 89 2.09 5.40 4.43
CA HIS A 89 2.72 5.24 3.11
C HIS A 89 3.36 6.52 2.56
N GLY A 90 3.17 7.66 3.22
CA GLY A 90 3.53 8.95 2.63
C GLY A 90 2.73 9.26 1.36
N ALA A 91 1.53 8.69 1.24
CA ALA A 91 0.67 8.90 0.07
C ALA A 91 0.35 10.38 -0.09
N THR A 92 0.48 10.92 -1.30
CA THR A 92 0.18 12.34 -1.56
C THR A 92 -1.32 12.59 -1.40
N HIS A 93 -1.68 13.82 -1.02
CA HIS A 93 -3.09 14.18 -0.85
C HIS A 93 -3.89 14.03 -2.15
N ASP A 94 -3.24 14.22 -3.30
CA ASP A 94 -3.84 14.07 -4.63
C ASP A 94 -4.19 12.61 -4.95
N VAL A 95 -3.33 11.65 -4.58
CA VAL A 95 -3.61 10.22 -4.74
C VAL A 95 -4.79 9.81 -3.87
N LEU A 96 -4.82 10.26 -2.61
CA LEU A 96 -5.93 9.98 -1.70
C LEU A 96 -7.23 10.65 -2.17
N ALA A 97 -7.15 11.85 -2.74
CA ALA A 97 -8.31 12.55 -3.28
C ALA A 97 -8.94 11.75 -4.43
N CYS A 98 -8.09 11.20 -5.31
CA CYS A 98 -8.52 10.29 -6.38
C CYS A 98 -9.17 9.02 -5.82
N TRP A 99 -8.57 8.37 -4.82
CA TRP A 99 -9.13 7.17 -4.19
C TRP A 99 -10.50 7.44 -3.57
N PHE A 100 -10.63 8.51 -2.81
CA PHE A 100 -11.89 8.81 -2.11
C PHE A 100 -12.90 9.59 -2.97
N GLY A 101 -12.59 9.90 -4.23
CA GLY A 101 -13.50 10.65 -5.12
C GLY A 101 -13.81 12.08 -4.62
N VAL A 102 -12.86 12.71 -3.94
CA VAL A 102 -13.00 14.05 -3.35
C VAL A 102 -11.92 15.01 -3.86
N ASP A 103 -12.04 16.28 -3.52
CA ASP A 103 -11.02 17.28 -3.80
C ASP A 103 -9.81 17.15 -2.84
N ARG A 104 -8.62 17.52 -3.33
CA ARG A 104 -7.35 17.54 -2.56
C ARG A 104 -7.48 18.31 -1.25
N SER A 105 -8.22 19.43 -1.25
CA SER A 105 -8.45 20.26 -0.07
C SER A 105 -9.29 19.54 1.00
N THR A 106 -10.27 18.71 0.61
CA THR A 106 -10.99 17.83 1.52
C THR A 106 -10.06 16.83 2.21
N ILE A 107 -9.09 16.25 1.50
CA ILE A 107 -8.08 15.35 2.10
C ILE A 107 -7.15 16.11 3.05
N THR A 108 -6.61 17.25 2.63
CA THR A 108 -5.75 18.09 3.49
C THR A 108 -6.47 18.44 4.79
N ARG A 109 -7.75 18.82 4.71
CA ARG A 109 -8.58 19.12 5.88
C ARG A 109 -8.81 17.87 6.74
N ALA A 110 -9.16 16.73 6.14
CA ALA A 110 -9.33 15.48 6.87
C ALA A 110 -8.08 15.09 7.66
N ILE A 111 -6.89 15.18 7.04
CA ILE A 111 -5.62 14.90 7.69
C ILE A 111 -5.34 15.88 8.84
N GLY A 112 -5.56 17.18 8.63
CA GLY A 112 -5.39 18.19 9.67
C GLY A 112 -6.36 18.03 10.86
N GLU A 113 -7.54 17.46 10.63
CA GLU A 113 -8.52 17.22 11.68
C GLU A 113 -8.26 15.94 12.50
N VAL A 114 -7.79 14.88 11.85
CA VAL A 114 -7.61 13.56 12.47
C VAL A 114 -6.23 13.41 13.10
N ARG A 115 -5.17 13.98 12.50
CA ARG A 115 -3.79 13.84 13.01
C ARG A 115 -3.64 14.27 14.48
N PRO A 116 -4.24 15.37 14.96
CA PRO A 116 -4.16 15.75 16.37
C PRO A 116 -4.84 14.73 17.29
N LEU A 117 -5.99 14.17 16.89
CA LEU A 117 -6.70 13.15 17.66
C LEU A 117 -5.87 11.88 17.84
N LEU A 118 -5.19 11.45 16.77
CA LEU A 118 -4.27 10.32 16.84
C LEU A 118 -3.05 10.63 17.72
N ALA A 119 -2.52 11.85 17.63
CA ALA A 119 -1.37 12.28 18.43
C ALA A 119 -1.69 12.32 19.93
N GLU A 120 -2.86 12.85 20.31
CA GLU A 120 -3.31 12.92 21.71
C GLU A 120 -3.58 11.53 22.32
N ARG A 121 -4.09 10.58 21.52
CA ARG A 121 -4.20 9.18 21.94
C ARG A 121 -2.82 8.50 22.10
N GLY A 122 -1.74 9.13 21.61
CA GLY A 122 -0.41 8.52 21.56
C GLY A 122 -0.27 7.46 20.46
N CYS A 123 -1.12 7.48 19.42
CA CYS A 123 -1.03 6.58 18.30
C CYS A 123 0.17 6.94 17.41
N THR A 124 1.29 6.25 17.59
CA THR A 124 2.43 6.30 16.67
C THR A 124 2.19 5.36 15.49
N ILE A 125 1.83 5.94 14.35
CA ILE A 125 1.77 5.17 13.10
C ILE A 125 3.19 5.06 12.57
N ALA A 126 3.83 3.91 12.82
CA ALA A 126 5.11 3.61 12.20
C ALA A 126 4.98 3.76 10.68
N PRO A 127 5.84 4.54 10.00
CA PRO A 127 5.82 4.60 8.56
C PRO A 127 5.90 3.17 8.03
N GLY A 128 5.05 2.87 7.06
CA GLY A 128 5.03 1.61 6.32
C GLY A 128 6.45 1.37 5.87
N MET A 129 7.05 0.35 6.47
CA MET A 129 8.47 0.10 6.37
C MET A 129 8.82 -0.14 4.90
N ARG A 130 9.47 0.86 4.29
CA ARG A 130 9.97 0.77 2.92
C ARG A 130 11.27 0.00 3.00
N LEU A 131 11.15 -1.32 2.95
CA LEU A 131 12.27 -2.22 2.79
C LEU A 131 12.83 -2.03 1.37
N ARG A 132 13.75 -1.09 1.22
CA ARG A 132 14.29 -0.71 -0.10
C ARG A 132 15.40 -1.65 -0.53
N THR A 133 16.10 -2.22 0.45
CA THR A 133 17.21 -3.14 0.22
C THR A 133 16.91 -4.51 0.79
N LEU A 134 17.57 -5.54 0.25
CA LEU A 134 17.49 -6.89 0.81
C LEU A 134 17.93 -6.92 2.29
N ALA A 135 18.92 -6.10 2.66
CA ALA A 135 19.41 -6.00 4.03
C ALA A 135 18.33 -5.54 5.01
N ASP A 136 17.56 -4.50 4.63
CA ASP A 136 16.43 -4.03 5.45
C ASP A 136 15.42 -5.16 5.69
N VAL A 137 15.14 -5.96 4.65
CA VAL A 137 14.18 -7.06 4.71
C VAL A 137 14.67 -8.15 5.65
N VAL A 138 15.95 -8.51 5.55
CA VAL A 138 16.58 -9.52 6.40
C VAL A 138 16.60 -9.07 7.86
N SER A 139 16.99 -7.81 8.13
CA SER A 139 16.97 -7.25 9.49
C SER A 139 15.57 -7.28 10.10
N HIS A 140 14.56 -6.86 9.34
CA HIS A 140 13.17 -6.90 9.82
C HIS A 140 12.67 -8.32 10.10
N LEU A 141 13.02 -9.28 9.24
CA LEU A 141 12.67 -10.69 9.47
C LEU A 141 13.34 -11.22 10.74
N GLY A 142 14.60 -10.83 10.99
CA GLY A 142 15.33 -11.14 12.21
C GLY A 142 14.66 -10.58 13.46
N GLU A 143 14.33 -9.28 13.47
CA GLU A 143 13.63 -8.63 14.59
C GLU A 143 12.24 -9.23 14.86
N SER A 144 11.53 -9.63 13.80
CA SER A 144 10.18 -10.20 13.92
C SER A 144 10.14 -11.72 14.13
N GLY A 145 11.31 -12.39 14.16
CA GLY A 145 11.42 -13.85 14.27
C GLY A 145 10.77 -14.61 13.11
N ARG A 146 10.55 -13.95 11.96
CA ARG A 146 9.86 -14.53 10.80
C ARG A 146 10.87 -15.08 9.81
N THR A 147 10.50 -16.16 9.14
CA THR A 147 11.30 -16.76 8.08
C THR A 147 10.81 -16.34 6.70
N ALA A 148 11.72 -16.38 5.73
CA ALA A 148 11.40 -16.08 4.34
C ALA A 148 12.17 -17.02 3.40
N ILE A 149 11.61 -17.22 2.21
CA ILE A 149 12.18 -18.02 1.15
C ILE A 149 12.84 -17.05 0.16
N LEU A 150 14.16 -17.18 0.01
CA LEU A 150 14.93 -16.50 -1.02
C LEU A 150 15.04 -17.43 -2.23
N ASP A 151 14.50 -16.97 -3.35
CA ASP A 151 14.58 -17.67 -4.63
C ASP A 151 15.20 -16.76 -5.71
N ALA A 152 15.90 -17.37 -6.65
CA ALA A 152 16.36 -16.70 -7.85
C ALA A 152 15.49 -17.16 -9.02
N THR A 153 14.60 -16.28 -9.47
CA THR A 153 13.67 -16.57 -10.55
C THR A 153 14.22 -16.10 -11.89
N GLU A 154 14.13 -16.96 -12.91
CA GLU A 154 14.47 -16.65 -14.30
C GLU A 154 13.18 -16.44 -15.11
N ILE A 155 12.99 -15.24 -15.66
CA ILE A 155 11.83 -14.85 -16.46
C ILE A 155 12.25 -14.79 -17.92
N ARG A 156 11.56 -15.54 -18.79
CA ARG A 156 11.81 -15.49 -20.24
C ARG A 156 11.45 -14.11 -20.78
N VAL A 157 12.32 -13.56 -21.63
CA VAL A 157 12.10 -12.27 -22.30
C VAL A 157 12.22 -12.44 -23.81
N ARG A 158 11.60 -11.53 -24.56
CA ARG A 158 11.69 -11.53 -26.02
C ARG A 158 13.15 -11.36 -26.45
N ARG A 159 13.56 -12.13 -27.46
CA ARG A 159 14.89 -12.00 -28.04
C ARG A 159 15.03 -10.63 -28.73
N PRO A 160 16.07 -9.85 -28.44
CA PRO A 160 16.34 -8.61 -29.17
C PRO A 160 16.47 -8.85 -30.67
N ALA A 161 16.12 -7.84 -31.45
CA ALA A 161 16.20 -7.88 -32.91
C ALA A 161 17.62 -8.19 -33.38
N GLN A 162 17.73 -8.73 -34.59
CA GLN A 162 19.02 -8.98 -35.20
C GLN A 162 19.73 -7.65 -35.47
N GLY A 163 21.04 -7.57 -35.17
CA GLY A 163 21.82 -6.34 -35.28
C GLY A 163 21.77 -5.42 -34.06
N THR A 164 21.00 -5.75 -33.01
CA THR A 164 21.04 -4.98 -31.75
C THR A 164 22.30 -5.30 -30.94
N ASP A 165 23.05 -4.28 -30.56
CA ASP A 165 24.22 -4.42 -29.68
C ASP A 165 23.85 -5.09 -28.35
N GLY A 166 24.67 -6.05 -27.92
CA GLY A 166 24.43 -6.78 -26.67
C GLY A 166 23.27 -7.79 -26.74
N ARG A 167 22.84 -8.22 -27.93
CA ARG A 167 21.80 -9.24 -28.16
C ARG A 167 21.94 -10.49 -27.29
N ASP A 168 23.17 -10.95 -27.08
CA ASP A 168 23.46 -12.20 -26.36
C ASP A 168 23.48 -12.02 -24.84
N ARG A 169 23.42 -10.78 -24.33
CA ARG A 169 23.39 -10.49 -22.88
C ARG A 169 22.17 -11.10 -22.17
N PHE A 170 21.10 -11.38 -22.90
CA PHE A 170 19.91 -11.99 -22.33
C PHE A 170 19.93 -13.52 -22.42
N ILE A 171 20.90 -14.13 -23.11
CA ILE A 171 20.94 -15.59 -23.24
C ILE A 171 21.44 -16.19 -21.93
N SER A 172 20.56 -16.89 -21.22
CA SER A 172 20.92 -17.62 -20.01
C SER A 172 21.85 -18.77 -20.34
N GLY A 173 23.01 -18.82 -19.68
CA GLY A 173 23.97 -19.91 -19.88
C GLY A 173 23.42 -21.29 -19.52
N LYS A 174 22.47 -21.37 -18.57
CA LYS A 174 21.92 -22.62 -18.04
C LYS A 174 20.74 -23.13 -18.87
N SER A 175 19.74 -22.28 -19.11
CA SER A 175 18.55 -22.68 -19.87
C SER A 175 18.74 -22.54 -21.39
N LYS A 176 19.78 -21.83 -21.82
CA LYS A 176 20.04 -21.43 -23.23
C LYS A 176 18.89 -20.60 -23.84
N GLN A 177 18.01 -20.04 -22.99
CA GLN A 177 16.89 -19.19 -23.41
C GLN A 177 17.20 -17.71 -23.17
N ASN A 178 16.52 -16.82 -23.90
CA ASN A 178 16.53 -15.40 -23.60
C ASN A 178 15.73 -15.13 -22.32
N ALA A 179 16.41 -14.65 -21.29
CA ALA A 179 15.84 -14.43 -19.98
C ALA A 179 16.47 -13.24 -19.24
N VAL A 180 15.76 -12.79 -18.22
CA VAL A 180 16.28 -11.97 -17.13
C VAL A 180 16.16 -12.74 -15.82
N LYS A 181 17.05 -12.46 -14.87
CA LYS A 181 17.06 -13.08 -13.55
C LYS A 181 16.77 -12.02 -12.51
N THR A 182 15.98 -12.36 -11.51
CA THR A 182 15.82 -11.52 -10.32
C THR A 182 15.80 -12.38 -9.06
N MET A 183 16.28 -11.81 -7.97
CA MET A 183 16.13 -12.41 -6.65
C MET A 183 14.81 -11.97 -6.05
N VAL A 184 14.07 -12.93 -5.54
CA VAL A 184 12.76 -12.73 -4.94
C VAL A 184 12.80 -13.27 -3.53
N LEU A 185 12.35 -12.46 -2.57
CA LEU A 185 12.11 -12.92 -1.22
C LEU A 185 10.60 -13.02 -1.00
N THR A 186 10.13 -14.16 -0.53
CA THR A 186 8.71 -14.39 -0.19
C THR A 186 8.57 -14.89 1.23
N ASP A 187 7.41 -14.68 1.86
CA ASP A 187 7.09 -15.37 3.10
C ASP A 187 6.62 -16.82 2.85
N ALA A 188 6.37 -17.56 3.93
CA ALA A 188 5.91 -18.95 3.85
C ALA A 188 4.56 -19.12 3.13
N ALA A 189 3.75 -18.06 2.99
CA ALA A 189 2.50 -18.07 2.24
C ALA A 189 2.70 -17.69 0.77
N GLY A 190 3.95 -17.56 0.31
CA GLY A 190 4.30 -17.17 -1.06
C GLY A 190 4.12 -15.68 -1.34
N ARG A 191 3.90 -14.84 -0.33
CA ARG A 191 3.68 -13.40 -0.54
C ARG A 191 5.02 -12.70 -0.73
N LEU A 192 5.12 -11.90 -1.79
CA LEU A 192 6.32 -11.13 -2.12
C LEU A 192 6.68 -10.12 -1.01
N LEU A 193 7.91 -10.23 -0.50
CA LEU A 193 8.52 -9.31 0.47
C LEU A 193 9.56 -8.40 -0.19
N PHE A 194 10.28 -8.90 -1.19
CA PHE A 194 11.32 -8.16 -1.90
C PHE A 194 11.49 -8.70 -3.31
N CYS A 195 11.73 -7.79 -4.27
CA CYS A 195 12.15 -8.12 -5.62
C CYS A 195 13.40 -7.30 -5.93
N GLY A 196 14.51 -7.99 -6.20
CA GLY A 196 15.77 -7.37 -6.54
C GLY A 196 15.81 -6.83 -7.96
N GLU A 197 16.91 -6.16 -8.29
CA GLU A 197 17.16 -5.70 -9.65
C GLU A 197 17.12 -6.88 -10.64
N THR A 198 16.45 -6.66 -11.77
CA THR A 198 16.47 -7.59 -12.89
C THR A 198 17.80 -7.51 -13.60
N ARG A 199 18.49 -8.65 -13.73
CA ARG A 199 19.77 -8.76 -14.42
C ARG A 199 19.63 -9.58 -15.72
N PRO A 200 20.41 -9.26 -16.77
CA PRO A 200 20.42 -10.06 -17.98
C PRO A 200 20.78 -11.53 -17.71
N GLY A 201 20.14 -12.45 -18.43
CA GLY A 201 20.28 -13.89 -18.25
C GLY A 201 21.72 -14.40 -18.40
N SER A 202 22.56 -13.73 -19.20
CA SER A 202 23.96 -14.11 -19.36
C SER A 202 24.81 -13.88 -18.12
N LEU A 203 24.38 -13.00 -17.21
CA LEU A 203 25.13 -12.74 -15.99
C LEU A 203 24.99 -13.91 -14.99
N PRO A 204 26.09 -14.26 -14.28
CA PRO A 204 26.03 -15.13 -13.12
C PRO A 204 25.11 -14.53 -12.05
N GLY A 205 24.43 -15.39 -11.28
CA GLY A 205 23.69 -14.95 -10.11
C GLY A 205 24.66 -14.30 -9.11
N HIS A 206 24.39 -13.07 -8.69
CA HIS A 206 25.14 -12.42 -7.64
C HIS A 206 24.60 -12.88 -6.29
N HIS A 207 25.45 -13.55 -5.49
CA HIS A 207 25.18 -13.83 -4.09
C HIS A 207 25.78 -12.69 -3.25
N PRO A 208 24.97 -11.79 -2.67
CA PRO A 208 25.48 -10.87 -1.67
C PRO A 208 25.55 -11.61 -0.33
N GLY A 209 26.76 -11.87 0.19
CA GLY A 209 26.94 -12.36 1.56
C GLY A 209 26.71 -13.86 1.79
N PRO A 210 26.94 -14.35 3.02
CA PRO A 210 27.26 -15.74 3.32
C PRO A 210 26.13 -16.67 2.88
N ARG A 211 26.51 -17.89 2.45
CA ARG A 211 25.61 -18.93 1.96
C ARG A 211 24.47 -19.19 2.95
N ILE A 212 23.33 -18.52 2.79
CA ILE A 212 22.09 -18.90 3.45
C ILE A 212 21.66 -20.20 2.76
N ARG A 213 21.86 -21.31 3.46
CA ARG A 213 21.45 -22.64 2.99
C ARG A 213 19.95 -22.57 2.75
N ALA A 214 19.53 -22.61 1.49
CA ALA A 214 18.11 -22.75 1.16
C ALA A 214 17.61 -23.99 1.91
N HIS A 215 16.74 -23.78 2.89
CA HIS A 215 16.12 -24.88 3.61
C HIS A 215 15.22 -25.56 2.59
N ARG A 216 15.70 -26.68 2.02
CA ARG A 216 14.92 -27.49 1.08
C ARG A 216 13.63 -27.89 1.82
N PRO A 217 12.44 -27.53 1.35
CA PRO A 217 11.22 -27.99 1.98
C PRO A 217 11.19 -29.53 1.92
N PRO A 218 10.72 -30.21 2.98
CA PRO A 218 10.63 -31.66 2.98
C PRO A 218 9.75 -32.12 1.82
N ARG A 219 10.25 -33.10 1.05
CA ARG A 219 9.47 -33.75 0.00
C ARG A 219 8.27 -34.42 0.68
N TYR A 220 7.07 -33.93 0.40
CA TYR A 220 5.84 -34.63 0.78
C TYR A 220 5.88 -35.99 0.08
N ARG A 221 5.94 -37.04 0.89
CA ARG A 221 5.79 -38.43 0.47
C ARG A 221 4.35 -38.57 -0.01
N THR A 222 4.14 -38.77 -1.30
CA THR A 222 2.86 -39.26 -1.81
C THR A 222 2.62 -40.62 -1.17
N LEU A 223 1.60 -40.70 -0.31
CA LEU A 223 0.99 -41.96 0.08
C LEU A 223 -0.22 -42.14 -0.82
N GLY A 224 -0.21 -43.27 -1.54
CA GLY A 224 -1.41 -43.81 -2.17
C GLY A 224 -2.36 -44.43 -1.15
#